data_AF-A0A453BVK1-F1
#
_entry.id   AF-A0A453BVK1-F1
#
_cell.length_a   1.000
_cell.length_b   1.000
_cell.length_c   1.000
_cell.angle_alpha   90.00
_cell.angle_beta   90.00
_cell.angle_gamma   90.00
#
_symmetry.space_group_name_H-M   'P 1'
#
loop_
_entity.id
_entity.type
_entity.pdbx_description
1 polymer ?
#
loop_
_entity_poly.entity_id
_entity_poly.type
_entity_poly.pdbx_seq_one_letter_code
_entity_poly.pdbx_strand_id
1 'polypeptide(L)'
;MWDVRSDEPLCTLREAFEGVDARVGFNVELKFDDDLDYQEEELAGVLQAILKVVFEHAKDRPVIFSSFQPDAAQLMRKLQDQYPVYFLTVGGTQIHADARRNSLEEAVRLCRAGGLQGIVSEARAVFRHPSAVARVKESDLSLLTYGQLNNVPEAVYMQHLMGVDGVIVDLVQEIAEAVSEFAAVVAPEPSPEEGQAGRLGPDRAAPAKKTPNFSQREISFLLRLIPELVQ
;
A
#
# COMPACT_ATOMS: atom_id res chain seq x y z
N MET A 1 -4.53 40.48 3.32
CA MET A 1 -5.72 40.11 4.10
C MET A 1 -6.20 38.82 3.49
N TRP A 2 -5.88 37.69 4.12
CA TRP A 2 -6.36 36.39 3.66
C TRP A 2 -7.85 36.35 3.96
N ASP A 3 -8.65 36.48 2.91
CA ASP A 3 -10.09 36.31 2.98
C ASP A 3 -10.31 34.81 3.17
N VAL A 4 -10.76 34.42 4.37
CA VAL A 4 -11.19 33.06 4.66
C VAL A 4 -12.44 32.87 3.81
N ARG A 5 -12.25 32.41 2.57
CA ARG A 5 -13.32 31.88 1.75
C ARG A 5 -14.02 30.86 2.64
N SER A 6 -15.33 31.04 2.85
CA SER A 6 -16.24 30.09 3.48
C SER A 6 -15.73 28.67 3.25
N ASP A 7 -15.46 27.93 4.32
CA ASP A 7 -15.14 26.50 4.20
C ASP A 7 -16.19 25.87 3.27
N GLU A 8 -15.72 25.26 2.19
CA GLU A 8 -16.62 24.53 1.31
C GLU A 8 -17.25 23.38 2.11
N PRO A 9 -18.55 23.10 1.92
CA PRO A 9 -19.20 22.03 2.67
C PRO A 9 -18.50 20.70 2.39
N LEU A 10 -18.38 19.87 3.43
CA LEU A 10 -17.87 18.51 3.29
C LEU A 10 -18.76 17.74 2.30
N CYS A 11 -18.14 17.07 1.33
CA CYS A 11 -18.86 16.22 0.39
C CYS A 11 -19.28 14.90 1.06
N THR A 12 -20.41 14.36 0.61
CA THR A 12 -20.86 13.01 0.93
C THR A 12 -20.13 11.98 0.05
N LEU A 13 -20.09 10.71 0.49
CA LEU A 13 -19.54 9.62 -0.30
C LEU A 13 -20.26 9.46 -1.66
N ARG A 14 -21.57 9.72 -1.69
CA ARG A 14 -22.36 9.73 -2.92
C ARG A 14 -21.87 10.80 -3.89
N GLU A 15 -21.75 12.05 -3.42
CA GLU A 15 -21.29 13.16 -4.24
C GLU A 15 -19.88 12.92 -4.77
N ALA A 16 -19.01 12.27 -3.99
CA ALA A 16 -17.68 11.88 -4.46
C ALA A 16 -17.76 10.88 -5.63
N PHE A 17 -18.57 9.82 -5.54
CA PHE A 17 -18.74 8.86 -6.64
C PHE A 17 -19.38 9.48 -7.89
N GLU A 18 -20.32 10.41 -7.71
CA GLU A 18 -21.01 11.10 -8.80
C GLU A 18 -20.14 12.20 -9.45
N GLY A 19 -19.25 12.84 -8.67
CA GLY A 19 -18.44 13.98 -9.11
C GLY A 19 -17.07 13.64 -9.68
N VAL A 20 -16.42 12.55 -9.23
CA VAL A 20 -15.10 12.15 -9.74
C VAL A 20 -15.23 11.38 -11.06
N ASP A 21 -14.32 11.62 -12.02
CA ASP A 21 -14.27 10.92 -13.33
C ASP A 21 -14.35 9.39 -13.17
N ALA A 22 -15.27 8.74 -13.89
CA ALA A 22 -15.58 7.32 -13.74
C ALA A 22 -14.40 6.35 -13.98
N ARG A 23 -13.29 6.81 -14.56
CA ARG A 23 -12.07 5.98 -14.76
C ARG A 23 -11.21 5.86 -13.50
N VAL A 24 -11.41 6.73 -12.51
CA VAL A 24 -10.60 6.76 -11.29
C VAL A 24 -11.16 5.77 -10.27
N GLY A 25 -10.33 4.93 -9.66
CA GLY A 25 -10.75 4.07 -8.54
C GLY A 25 -10.90 4.86 -7.23
N PHE A 26 -11.51 4.25 -6.23
CA PHE A 26 -11.60 4.83 -4.88
C PHE A 26 -10.85 3.99 -3.86
N ASN A 27 -10.06 4.65 -3.01
CA ASN A 27 -9.58 4.07 -1.76
C ASN A 27 -10.39 4.70 -0.61
N VAL A 28 -11.29 3.92 -0.01
CA VAL A 28 -12.21 4.38 1.03
C VAL A 28 -11.70 3.95 2.39
N GLU A 29 -11.16 4.91 3.14
CA GLU A 29 -10.77 4.68 4.54
C GLU A 29 -11.99 4.74 5.46
N LEU A 30 -12.22 3.66 6.21
CA LEU A 30 -13.23 3.55 7.25
C LEU A 30 -12.63 4.08 8.55
N LYS A 31 -13.11 5.24 9.00
CA LYS A 31 -12.63 5.88 10.24
C LYS A 31 -13.61 5.68 11.38
N PHE A 32 -13.07 5.23 12.51
CA PHE A 32 -13.76 5.07 13.78
C PHE A 32 -12.96 5.78 14.86
N ASP A 33 -13.62 6.19 15.93
CA ASP A 33 -12.95 6.85 17.06
C ASP A 33 -12.20 5.82 17.89
N ASP A 34 -10.89 6.01 18.06
CA ASP A 34 -10.04 5.10 18.83
C ASP A 34 -10.36 5.11 20.33
N ASP A 35 -11.05 6.15 20.83
CA ASP A 35 -11.42 6.28 22.25
C ASP A 35 -12.78 5.63 22.59
N LEU A 36 -13.48 5.10 21.58
CA LEU A 36 -14.77 4.44 21.75
C LEU A 36 -14.66 2.92 21.59
N ASP A 37 -15.33 2.19 22.49
CA ASP A 37 -15.48 0.74 22.40
C ASP A 37 -16.76 0.40 21.64
N TYR A 38 -16.63 0.05 20.37
CA TYR A 38 -17.77 -0.25 19.49
C TYR A 38 -18.19 -1.71 19.62
N GLN A 39 -19.49 -1.94 19.81
CA GLN A 39 -20.05 -3.28 19.65
C GLN A 39 -20.13 -3.67 18.18
N GLU A 40 -20.16 -4.98 17.90
CA GLU A 40 -20.18 -5.50 16.53
C GLU A 40 -21.41 -4.98 15.75
N GLU A 41 -22.58 -4.87 16.41
CA GLU A 41 -23.80 -4.36 15.80
C GLU A 41 -23.70 -2.88 15.41
N GLU A 42 -22.98 -2.07 16.18
CA GLU A 42 -22.77 -0.65 15.91
C GLU A 42 -21.87 -0.47 14.69
N LEU A 43 -20.76 -1.21 14.64
CA LEU A 43 -19.89 -1.26 13.46
C LEU A 43 -20.69 -1.75 12.25
N ALA A 44 -21.44 -2.84 12.37
CA ALA A 44 -22.23 -3.41 11.28
C ALA A 44 -23.20 -2.38 10.68
N GLY A 45 -23.92 -1.63 11.52
CA GLY A 45 -24.85 -0.61 11.07
C GLY A 45 -24.18 0.48 10.23
N VAL A 46 -23.03 0.99 10.67
CA VAL A 46 -22.26 2.00 9.93
C VAL A 46 -21.73 1.44 8.61
N LEU A 47 -21.12 0.25 8.66
CA LEU A 47 -20.53 -0.38 7.47
C LEU A 47 -21.58 -0.74 6.42
N GLN A 48 -22.76 -1.22 6.84
CA GLN A 48 -23.88 -1.48 5.93
C GLN A 48 -24.40 -0.21 5.24
N ALA A 49 -24.45 0.91 5.97
CA ALA A 49 -24.85 2.20 5.39
C ALA A 49 -23.83 2.66 4.32
N ILE A 50 -22.53 2.50 4.60
CA ILE A 50 -21.47 2.79 3.63
C ILE A 50 -21.60 1.89 2.40
N LEU A 51 -21.75 0.57 2.61
CA LEU A 51 -21.87 -0.40 1.52
C LEU A 51 -23.06 -0.13 0.62
N LYS A 52 -24.19 0.28 1.19
CA LYS A 52 -25.36 0.69 0.39
C LYS A 52 -25.00 1.80 -0.60
N VAL A 53 -24.32 2.86 -0.14
CA VAL A 53 -23.88 3.96 -1.01
C VAL A 53 -22.88 3.47 -2.05
N VAL A 54 -21.90 2.65 -1.66
CA VAL A 54 -20.90 2.12 -2.60
C VAL A 54 -21.56 1.26 -3.69
N PHE A 55 -22.44 0.33 -3.33
CA PHE A 55 -23.11 -0.53 -4.31
C PHE A 55 -24.06 0.24 -5.24
N GLU A 56 -24.71 1.30 -4.74
CA GLU A 56 -25.61 2.12 -5.56
C GLU A 56 -24.85 3.06 -6.52
N HIS A 57 -23.65 3.55 -6.13
CA HIS A 57 -23.00 4.66 -6.83
C HIS A 57 -21.62 4.36 -7.43
N ALA A 58 -20.89 3.33 -6.96
CA ALA A 58 -19.55 3.02 -7.49
C ALA A 58 -19.58 2.42 -8.90
N LYS A 59 -20.69 1.78 -9.30
CA LYS A 59 -20.84 1.12 -10.61
C LYS A 59 -19.72 0.08 -10.82
N ASP A 60 -19.01 0.14 -11.95
CA ASP A 60 -17.92 -0.77 -12.30
C ASP A 60 -16.53 -0.27 -11.83
N ARG A 61 -16.48 0.77 -10.99
CA ARG A 61 -15.21 1.37 -10.56
C ARG A 61 -14.49 0.44 -9.58
N PRO A 62 -13.14 0.35 -9.67
CA PRO A 62 -12.36 -0.27 -8.61
C PRO A 62 -12.55 0.48 -7.30
N VAL A 63 -12.86 -0.25 -6.22
CA VAL A 63 -12.90 0.30 -4.86
C VAL A 63 -12.06 -0.59 -3.95
N ILE A 64 -11.28 0.04 -3.07
CA ILE A 64 -10.58 -0.61 -1.97
C ILE A 64 -11.14 -0.03 -0.67
N PHE A 65 -11.41 -0.89 0.31
CA PHE A 65 -11.67 -0.44 1.68
C PHE A 65 -10.42 -0.61 2.54
N SER A 66 -10.18 0.34 3.44
CA SER A 66 -9.11 0.22 4.44
C SER A 66 -9.52 0.74 5.80
N SER A 67 -8.98 0.23 6.90
CA SER A 67 -9.26 0.73 8.25
C SER A 67 -8.08 0.50 9.20
N PHE A 68 -7.82 1.45 10.11
CA PHE A 68 -6.93 1.24 11.27
C PHE A 68 -7.60 0.44 12.38
N GLN A 69 -8.94 0.39 12.39
CA GLN A 69 -9.74 -0.33 13.38
C GLN A 69 -9.82 -1.81 12.97
N PRO A 70 -9.19 -2.73 13.72
CA PRO A 70 -9.13 -4.15 13.37
C PRO A 70 -10.48 -4.79 13.10
N ASP A 71 -11.44 -4.57 14.00
CA ASP A 71 -12.74 -5.23 13.96
C ASP A 71 -13.59 -4.71 12.81
N ALA A 72 -13.50 -3.42 12.49
CA ALA A 72 -14.17 -2.85 11.32
C ALA A 72 -13.60 -3.41 10.01
N ALA A 73 -12.28 -3.60 9.90
CA ALA A 73 -11.66 -4.18 8.72
C ALA A 73 -12.11 -5.64 8.50
N GLN A 74 -12.11 -6.44 9.57
CA GLN A 74 -12.58 -7.82 9.52
C GLN A 74 -14.08 -7.92 9.23
N LEU A 75 -14.88 -7.07 9.85
CA LEU A 75 -16.33 -7.05 9.65
C LEU A 75 -16.69 -6.59 8.23
N MET A 76 -16.01 -5.58 7.68
CA MET A 76 -16.18 -5.18 6.28
C MET A 76 -15.95 -6.35 5.33
N ARG A 77 -14.92 -7.18 5.57
CA ARG A 77 -14.65 -8.37 4.75
C ARG A 77 -15.71 -9.47 4.92
N LYS A 78 -16.37 -9.56 6.07
CA LYS A 78 -17.49 -10.51 6.29
C LYS A 78 -18.79 -10.03 5.62
N LEU A 79 -19.02 -8.72 5.55
CA LEU A 79 -20.26 -8.13 5.04
C LEU A 79 -20.34 -8.12 3.50
N GLN A 80 -19.21 -8.19 2.81
CA GLN A 80 -19.15 -8.21 1.35
C GLN A 80 -17.92 -8.95 0.84
N ASP A 81 -17.98 -9.45 -0.39
CA ASP A 81 -16.88 -10.16 -1.04
C ASP A 81 -16.36 -9.52 -2.34
N GLN A 82 -17.07 -8.53 -2.88
CA GLN A 82 -16.79 -7.86 -4.16
C GLN A 82 -15.51 -7.01 -4.16
N TYR A 83 -15.28 -6.23 -3.11
CA TYR A 83 -14.17 -5.28 -3.01
C TYR A 83 -13.11 -5.77 -2.02
N PRO A 84 -11.83 -5.60 -2.35
CA PRO A 84 -10.76 -5.97 -1.44
C PRO A 84 -10.75 -5.06 -0.20
N VAL A 85 -10.43 -5.65 0.94
CA VAL A 85 -10.31 -4.96 2.22
C VAL A 85 -8.87 -5.05 2.71
N TYR A 86 -8.33 -3.91 3.12
CA TYR A 86 -6.98 -3.78 3.61
C TYR A 86 -6.98 -3.32 5.08
N PHE A 87 -5.96 -3.71 5.83
CA PHE A 87 -5.74 -3.22 7.18
C PHE A 87 -4.67 -2.13 7.19
N LEU A 88 -4.98 -0.98 7.78
CA LEU A 88 -4.04 0.13 7.95
C LEU A 88 -3.23 -0.07 9.24
N THR A 89 -1.93 0.16 9.17
CA THR A 89 -1.04 0.05 10.32
C THR A 89 0.08 1.09 10.29
N VAL A 90 0.42 1.59 11.48
CA VAL A 90 1.63 2.41 11.69
C VAL A 90 2.91 1.57 11.76
N GLY A 91 2.79 0.23 11.66
CA GLY A 91 3.90 -0.71 11.58
C GLY A 91 4.88 -0.64 12.75
N GLY A 92 4.38 -0.27 13.94
CA GLY A 92 5.17 -0.15 15.17
C GLY A 92 5.94 1.16 15.33
N THR A 93 5.70 2.15 14.47
CA THR A 93 6.24 3.52 14.68
C THR A 93 5.57 4.24 15.85
N GLN A 94 4.33 3.85 16.17
CA GLN A 94 3.58 4.25 17.36
C GLN A 94 2.99 3.00 18.01
N ILE A 95 2.89 3.01 19.34
CA ILE A 95 2.28 1.94 20.12
C ILE A 95 0.85 2.33 20.47
N HIS A 96 -0.09 1.47 20.11
CA HIS A 96 -1.51 1.53 20.45
C HIS A 96 -1.82 0.53 21.58
N ALA A 97 -2.92 0.79 22.30
CA ALA A 97 -3.42 -0.13 23.32
C ALA A 97 -3.81 -1.50 22.72
N ASP A 98 -4.41 -1.49 21.52
CA ASP A 98 -4.66 -2.72 20.77
C ASP A 98 -3.36 -3.23 20.12
N ALA A 99 -2.87 -4.36 20.63
CA ALA A 99 -1.66 -5.01 20.15
C ALA A 99 -1.70 -5.35 18.66
N ARG A 100 -2.88 -5.59 18.09
CA ARG A 100 -3.06 -5.95 16.67
C ARG A 100 -2.56 -4.87 15.71
N ARG A 101 -2.45 -3.62 16.19
CA ARG A 101 -2.03 -2.44 15.40
C ARG A 101 -0.53 -2.17 15.42
N ASN A 102 0.22 -2.87 16.27
CA ASN A 102 1.56 -2.44 16.70
C ASN A 102 2.72 -2.98 15.86
N SER A 103 2.48 -3.78 14.83
CA SER A 103 3.54 -4.22 13.91
C SER A 103 2.99 -4.72 12.58
N LEU A 104 3.88 -4.85 11.59
CA LEU A 104 3.58 -5.50 10.33
C LEU A 104 3.24 -6.99 10.53
N GLU A 105 3.86 -7.65 11.51
CA GLU A 105 3.55 -9.04 11.85
C GLU A 105 2.14 -9.23 12.37
N GLU A 106 1.68 -8.36 13.27
CA GLU A 106 0.30 -8.44 13.76
C GLU A 106 -0.70 -8.07 12.66
N ALA A 107 -0.36 -7.12 11.79
CA ALA A 107 -1.15 -6.81 10.60
C ALA A 107 -1.31 -8.05 9.68
N VAL A 108 -0.22 -8.79 9.41
CA VAL A 108 -0.29 -10.04 8.64
C VAL A 108 -1.20 -11.06 9.31
N ARG A 109 -1.07 -11.26 10.63
CA ARG A 109 -1.93 -12.19 11.37
C ARG A 109 -3.40 -11.81 11.29
N LEU A 110 -3.71 -10.53 11.48
CA LEU A 110 -5.06 -10.00 11.41
C LEU A 110 -5.66 -10.21 10.01
N CYS A 111 -4.91 -9.88 8.97
CA CYS A 111 -5.35 -10.03 7.59
C CYS A 111 -5.64 -11.50 7.26
N ARG A 112 -4.74 -12.43 7.65
CA ARG A 112 -4.93 -13.86 7.41
C ARG A 112 -6.12 -14.42 8.20
N ALA A 113 -6.30 -14.01 9.45
CA ALA A 113 -7.43 -14.44 10.27
C ALA A 113 -8.78 -13.91 9.74
N GLY A 114 -8.80 -12.69 9.18
CA GLY A 114 -10.01 -12.07 8.64
C GLY A 114 -10.27 -12.31 7.15
N GLY A 115 -9.34 -12.95 6.44
CA GLY A 115 -9.42 -13.11 4.98
C GLY A 115 -9.31 -11.79 4.20
N LEU A 116 -8.56 -10.82 4.73
CA LEU A 116 -8.30 -9.53 4.08
C LEU A 116 -7.27 -9.69 2.95
N GLN A 117 -7.31 -8.78 1.98
CA GLN A 117 -6.51 -8.88 0.75
C GLN A 117 -5.14 -8.18 0.87
N GLY A 118 -4.97 -7.28 1.83
CA GLY A 118 -3.69 -6.61 2.01
C GLY A 118 -3.55 -5.72 3.23
N ILE A 119 -2.40 -5.07 3.28
CA ILE A 119 -1.98 -4.16 4.34
C ILE A 119 -1.64 -2.80 3.71
N VAL A 120 -1.98 -1.73 4.40
CA VAL A 120 -1.50 -0.38 4.10
C VAL A 120 -0.64 0.07 5.29
N SER A 121 0.67 0.18 5.08
CA SER A 121 1.63 0.49 6.16
C SER A 121 2.19 1.90 6.06
N GLU A 122 2.52 2.51 7.18
CA GLU A 122 3.38 3.70 7.17
C GLU A 122 4.75 3.32 6.53
N ALA A 123 5.24 4.16 5.62
CA ALA A 123 6.40 3.86 4.79
C ALA A 123 7.70 3.72 5.60
N ARG A 124 7.92 4.52 6.66
CA ARG A 124 9.08 4.36 7.54
C ARG A 124 9.08 3.01 8.24
N ALA A 125 7.93 2.45 8.58
CA ALA A 125 7.86 1.12 9.16
C ALA A 125 8.42 0.04 8.22
N VAL A 126 8.13 0.17 6.91
CA VAL A 126 8.67 -0.69 5.86
C VAL A 126 10.19 -0.54 5.72
N PHE A 127 10.71 0.69 5.73
CA PHE A 127 12.16 0.93 5.69
C PHE A 127 12.90 0.44 6.94
N ARG A 128 12.27 0.53 8.12
CA ARG A 128 12.84 0.01 9.37
C ARG A 128 12.85 -1.52 9.42
N HIS A 129 11.93 -2.17 8.73
CA HIS A 129 11.80 -3.63 8.71
C HIS A 129 11.70 -4.20 7.27
N PRO A 130 12.75 -4.10 6.43
CA PRO A 130 12.69 -4.58 5.05
C PRO A 130 12.33 -6.05 4.92
N SER A 131 12.75 -6.88 5.88
CA SER A 131 12.42 -8.31 5.92
C SER A 131 10.93 -8.58 6.16
N ALA A 132 10.18 -7.63 6.73
CA ALA A 132 8.74 -7.77 6.91
C ALA A 132 8.00 -7.73 5.57
N VAL A 133 8.52 -7.01 4.56
CA VAL A 133 7.91 -6.98 3.22
C VAL A 133 7.86 -8.38 2.61
N ALA A 134 8.96 -9.12 2.67
CA ALA A 134 9.01 -10.50 2.18
C ALA A 134 7.95 -11.38 2.86
N ARG A 135 7.76 -11.22 4.17
CA ARG A 135 6.74 -11.98 4.93
C ARG A 135 5.32 -11.63 4.55
N VAL A 136 5.03 -10.37 4.22
CA VAL A 136 3.72 -9.95 3.70
C VAL A 136 3.46 -10.66 2.37
N LYS A 137 4.45 -10.70 1.48
CA LYS A 137 4.34 -11.38 0.17
C LYS A 137 4.20 -12.89 0.27
N GLU A 138 4.99 -13.52 1.13
CA GLU A 138 4.88 -14.96 1.43
C GLU A 138 3.52 -15.34 2.02
N SER A 139 2.76 -14.37 2.53
CA SER A 139 1.41 -14.54 3.06
C SER A 139 0.31 -14.29 2.01
N ASP A 140 0.66 -14.12 0.74
CA ASP A 140 -0.25 -13.78 -0.36
C ASP A 140 -1.05 -12.48 -0.13
N LEU A 141 -0.45 -11.53 0.60
CA LEU A 141 -1.04 -10.23 0.89
C LEU A 141 -0.41 -9.15 0.01
N SER A 142 -1.26 -8.24 -0.46
CA SER A 142 -0.78 -7.00 -1.09
C SER A 142 -0.29 -6.03 -0.01
N LEU A 143 0.74 -5.24 -0.32
CA LEU A 143 1.32 -4.23 0.54
C LEU A 143 1.30 -2.87 -0.16
N LEU A 144 0.50 -1.96 0.38
CA LEU A 144 0.55 -0.55 0.03
C LEU A 144 1.22 0.23 1.16
N THR A 145 1.67 1.45 0.86
CA THR A 145 2.20 2.34 1.89
C THR A 145 1.58 3.72 1.87
N TYR A 146 1.70 4.44 2.98
CA TYR A 146 1.40 5.87 3.11
C TYR A 146 2.49 6.56 3.94
N GLY A 147 2.45 7.89 4.02
CA GLY A 147 3.33 8.68 4.89
C GLY A 147 4.28 9.58 4.10
N GLN A 148 5.04 10.41 4.81
CA GLN A 148 5.81 11.49 4.19
C GLN A 148 6.87 11.00 3.19
N LEU A 149 7.45 9.82 3.41
CA LEU A 149 8.42 9.24 2.48
C LEU A 149 7.80 8.87 1.13
N ASN A 150 6.48 8.74 1.01
CA ASN A 150 5.84 8.51 -0.28
C ASN A 150 5.84 9.75 -1.17
N ASN A 151 6.17 10.92 -0.63
CA ASN A 151 6.36 12.16 -1.40
C ASN A 151 7.81 12.34 -1.87
N VAL A 152 8.68 11.34 -1.67
CA VAL A 152 10.09 11.37 -2.11
C VAL A 152 10.30 10.33 -3.22
N PRO A 153 10.59 10.74 -4.47
CA PRO A 153 10.79 9.82 -5.60
C PRO A 153 11.78 8.68 -5.33
N GLU A 154 12.94 9.02 -4.73
CA GLU A 154 13.98 8.08 -4.31
C GLU A 154 13.40 6.98 -3.40
N ALA A 155 12.56 7.36 -2.44
CA ALA A 155 11.97 6.43 -1.48
C ALA A 155 10.90 5.55 -2.13
N VAL A 156 10.07 6.11 -3.02
CA VAL A 156 9.07 5.34 -3.78
C VAL A 156 9.76 4.30 -4.68
N TYR A 157 10.87 4.65 -5.33
CA TYR A 157 11.65 3.70 -6.11
C TYR A 157 12.19 2.56 -5.25
N MET A 158 12.73 2.86 -4.06
CA MET A 158 13.20 1.82 -3.15
C MET A 158 12.08 0.91 -2.65
N GLN A 159 10.91 1.48 -2.34
CA GLN A 159 9.73 0.70 -1.98
C GLN A 159 9.31 -0.26 -3.11
N HIS A 160 9.34 0.20 -4.37
CA HIS A 160 9.10 -0.65 -5.53
C HIS A 160 10.10 -1.82 -5.61
N LEU A 161 11.40 -1.56 -5.44
CA LEU A 161 12.43 -2.60 -5.43
C LEU A 161 12.26 -3.60 -4.25
N MET A 162 11.73 -3.14 -3.12
CA MET A 162 11.41 -3.99 -1.97
C MET A 162 10.16 -4.85 -2.20
N GLY A 163 9.38 -4.55 -3.24
CA GLY A 163 8.17 -5.27 -3.61
C GLY A 163 6.87 -4.63 -3.11
N VAL A 164 6.86 -3.38 -2.66
CA VAL A 164 5.61 -2.66 -2.34
C VAL A 164 4.76 -2.54 -3.62
N ASP A 165 3.46 -2.84 -3.53
CA ASP A 165 2.54 -2.89 -4.68
C ASP A 165 2.00 -1.52 -5.09
N GLY A 166 2.00 -0.55 -4.17
CA GLY A 166 1.52 0.80 -4.44
C GLY A 166 1.76 1.76 -3.29
N VAL A 167 1.72 3.05 -3.61
CA VAL A 167 2.00 4.15 -2.68
C VAL A 167 0.83 5.13 -2.67
N ILE A 168 0.43 5.57 -1.49
CA ILE A 168 -0.49 6.69 -1.27
C ILE A 168 0.36 7.93 -1.08
N VAL A 169 0.12 8.96 -1.90
CA VAL A 169 0.97 10.15 -2.04
C VAL A 169 0.13 11.42 -1.95
N ASP A 170 0.75 12.51 -1.51
CA ASP A 170 0.16 13.85 -1.61
C ASP A 170 0.53 14.51 -2.95
N LEU A 171 1.74 14.26 -3.45
CA LEU A 171 2.29 14.85 -4.68
C LEU A 171 2.07 13.93 -5.90
N VAL A 172 0.80 13.73 -6.27
CA VAL A 172 0.39 12.76 -7.31
C VAL A 172 1.14 12.93 -8.63
N GLN A 173 1.23 14.16 -9.15
CA GLN A 173 1.88 14.41 -10.44
C GLN A 173 3.37 14.06 -10.41
N GLU A 174 4.10 14.59 -9.43
CA GLU A 174 5.55 14.40 -9.31
C GLU A 174 5.91 12.92 -9.15
N ILE A 175 5.18 12.21 -8.29
CA ILE A 175 5.45 10.78 -8.07
C ILE A 175 5.03 9.94 -9.28
N ALA A 176 3.94 10.27 -9.96
CA ALA A 176 3.53 9.56 -11.17
C ALA A 176 4.56 9.70 -12.32
N GLU A 177 5.12 10.90 -12.49
CA GLU A 177 6.21 11.16 -13.43
C GLU A 177 7.45 10.33 -13.07
N ALA A 178 7.88 10.37 -11.79
CA ALA A 178 9.02 9.59 -11.32
C ALA A 178 8.84 8.08 -11.50
N VAL A 179 7.67 7.53 -11.15
CA VAL A 179 7.35 6.10 -11.33
C VAL A 179 7.40 5.69 -12.80
N SER A 180 6.94 6.56 -13.70
CA SER A 180 6.99 6.32 -15.15
C SER A 180 8.43 6.26 -15.67
N GLU A 181 9.32 7.12 -15.15
CA GLU A 181 10.75 7.07 -15.47
C GLU A 181 11.41 5.79 -14.97
N PHE A 182 11.06 5.33 -13.76
CA PHE A 182 11.62 4.09 -13.20
C PHE A 182 11.23 2.87 -14.03
N ALA A 183 9.97 2.77 -14.45
CA ALA A 183 9.47 1.66 -15.26
C ALA A 183 10.20 1.54 -16.60
N ALA A 184 10.62 2.67 -17.19
CA ALA A 184 11.41 2.70 -18.42
C ALA A 184 12.85 2.17 -18.23
N VAL A 185 13.38 2.20 -17.01
CA VAL A 185 14.74 1.72 -16.68
C VAL A 185 14.78 0.21 -16.40
N VAL A 186 13.68 -0.37 -15.90
CA VAL A 186 13.59 -1.80 -15.55
C VAL A 186 13.16 -2.68 -16.73
N ALA A 187 12.68 -2.08 -17.83
CA ALA A 187 12.36 -2.81 -19.06
C ALA A 187 13.62 -3.51 -19.62
N PRO A 188 13.59 -4.83 -19.89
CA PRO A 188 14.74 -5.53 -20.44
C PRO A 188 15.06 -4.98 -21.83
N GLU A 189 16.33 -4.67 -22.09
CA GLU A 189 16.76 -4.37 -23.45
C GLU A 189 16.46 -5.57 -24.37
N PRO A 190 15.99 -5.34 -25.61
CA PRO A 190 15.77 -6.41 -26.55
C PRO A 190 17.09 -7.14 -26.82
N SER A 191 17.12 -8.43 -26.49
CA SER A 191 18.29 -9.28 -26.69
C SER A 191 18.61 -9.35 -28.19
N PRO A 192 19.87 -9.10 -28.62
CA PRO A 192 20.26 -9.40 -29.99
C PRO A 192 20.22 -10.92 -30.22
N GLU A 193 19.72 -11.30 -31.38
CA GLU A 193 19.43 -12.66 -31.84
C GLU A 193 20.50 -13.73 -31.50
N GLU A 194 20.02 -14.90 -31.09
CA GLU A 194 20.82 -16.08 -30.78
C GLU A 194 21.53 -16.65 -32.03
N GLY A 195 22.86 -16.54 -32.06
CA GLY A 195 23.73 -17.33 -32.93
C GLY A 195 24.24 -18.60 -32.21
N GLN A 196 24.02 -19.75 -32.84
CA GLN A 196 24.32 -21.13 -32.37
C GLN A 196 25.79 -21.38 -31.96
N ALA A 197 26.02 -22.17 -30.89
CA ALA A 197 26.68 -23.50 -30.90
C ALA A 197 27.29 -23.94 -29.54
N GLY A 198 27.05 -25.19 -29.12
CA GLY A 198 28.12 -26.03 -28.51
C GLY A 198 28.03 -26.52 -27.04
N ARG A 199 27.35 -27.68 -26.84
CA ARG A 199 27.65 -28.86 -25.96
C ARG A 199 28.26 -28.72 -24.52
N LEU A 200 27.44 -29.18 -23.56
CA LEU A 200 27.62 -30.20 -22.48
C LEU A 200 28.84 -30.20 -21.52
N GLY A 201 28.51 -30.09 -20.21
CA GLY A 201 29.24 -30.67 -19.06
C GLY A 201 28.48 -30.42 -17.74
N PRO A 202 28.22 -31.43 -16.88
CA PRO A 202 27.49 -31.22 -15.63
C PRO A 202 28.48 -30.98 -14.49
N ASP A 203 28.43 -29.80 -13.88
CA ASP A 203 28.97 -29.62 -12.53
C ASP A 203 27.98 -28.82 -11.70
N ARG A 204 27.41 -29.50 -10.70
CA ARG A 204 26.50 -28.92 -9.71
C ARG A 204 27.34 -28.09 -8.74
N ALA A 205 27.55 -26.83 -9.05
CA ALA A 205 27.92 -25.82 -8.07
C ALA A 205 26.66 -25.29 -7.39
N ALA A 206 26.65 -25.33 -6.05
CA ALA A 206 25.62 -24.68 -5.22
C ALA A 206 25.44 -23.21 -5.63
N PRO A 207 24.22 -22.64 -5.56
CA PRO A 207 24.03 -21.24 -5.92
C PRO A 207 24.81 -20.36 -4.94
N ALA A 208 25.89 -19.76 -5.42
CA ALA A 208 26.54 -18.67 -4.74
C ALA A 208 25.49 -17.59 -4.46
N LYS A 209 25.43 -17.09 -3.23
CA LYS A 209 24.61 -15.92 -2.88
C LYS A 209 25.03 -14.78 -3.80
N LYS A 210 24.26 -14.55 -4.87
CA LYS A 210 24.47 -13.43 -5.78
C LYS A 210 24.33 -12.18 -4.92
N THR A 211 25.43 -11.47 -4.71
CA THR A 211 25.37 -10.09 -4.21
C THR A 211 24.46 -9.31 -5.16
N PRO A 212 23.41 -8.64 -4.66
CA PRO A 212 22.59 -7.80 -5.52
C PRO A 212 23.49 -6.78 -6.21
N ASN A 213 23.46 -6.77 -7.54
CA ASN A 213 24.29 -5.87 -8.34
C ASN A 213 23.47 -4.61 -8.59
N PHE A 214 23.72 -3.56 -7.80
CA PHE A 214 23.05 -2.28 -7.96
C PHE A 214 23.74 -1.47 -9.07
N SER A 215 22.94 -0.85 -9.92
CA SER A 215 23.40 0.16 -10.87
C SER A 215 24.00 1.38 -10.12
N GLN A 216 24.88 2.13 -10.78
CA GLN A 216 25.43 3.38 -10.24
C GLN A 216 24.32 4.39 -9.87
N ARG A 217 23.21 4.36 -10.62
CA ARG A 217 22.05 5.19 -10.36
C ARG A 217 21.34 4.78 -9.07
N GLU A 218 21.11 3.47 -8.86
CA GLU A 218 20.57 2.92 -7.61
C GLU A 218 21.42 3.25 -6.39
N ILE A 219 22.75 3.19 -6.52
CA ILE A 219 23.66 3.58 -5.44
C ILE A 219 23.53 5.08 -5.14
N SER A 220 23.47 5.92 -6.18
CA SER A 220 23.24 7.36 -5.99
C SER A 220 21.87 7.65 -5.34
N PHE A 221 20.83 6.88 -5.68
CA PHE A 221 19.52 6.99 -5.06
C PHE A 221 19.57 6.62 -3.58
N LEU A 222 20.20 5.49 -3.24
CA LEU A 222 20.41 5.06 -1.85
C LEU A 222 21.13 6.14 -1.03
N LEU A 223 22.18 6.76 -1.58
CA LEU A 223 22.92 7.83 -0.89
C LEU A 223 22.05 9.07 -0.64
N ARG A 224 21.12 9.39 -1.53
CA ARG A 224 20.18 10.51 -1.37
C ARG A 224 19.05 10.22 -0.40
N LEU A 225 18.70 8.96 -0.20
CA LEU A 225 17.64 8.54 0.72
C LEU A 225 18.08 8.53 2.19
N ILE A 226 19.37 8.26 2.46
CA ILE A 226 19.90 8.12 3.83
C ILE A 226 19.51 9.30 4.75
N PRO A 227 19.63 10.57 4.35
CA PRO A 227 19.24 11.71 5.19
C PRO A 227 17.75 11.72 5.59
N GLU A 228 16.87 11.19 4.75
CA GLU A 228 15.42 11.16 4.97
C GLU A 228 14.99 10.04 5.93
N LEU A 229 15.80 8.99 6.06
CA LEU A 229 15.53 7.86 6.96
C LEU A 229 15.97 8.12 8.42
N VAL A 230 16.81 9.13 8.64
CA VAL A 230 17.39 9.45 9.96
C VAL A 230 16.52 10.46 10.75
N GLN A 231 15.48 11.04 10.12
CA GLN A 231 14.54 12.00 10.72
C GLN A 231 13.20 11.33 11.09
#